data_AF-A0A085Z0C0-F1
#
_entry.id   AF-A0A085Z0C0-F1
#
_cell.length_a   1.000
_cell.length_b   1.000
_cell.length_c   1.000
_cell.angle_alpha   90.00
_cell.angle_beta   90.00
_cell.angle_gamma   90.00
#
_symmetry.space_group_name_H-M   'P 1'
#
loop_
_entity.id
_entity.type
_entity.pdbx_description
1 polymer ?
#
loop_
_entity_poly.entity_id
_entity_poly.type
_entity_poly.pdbx_seq_one_letter_code
_entity_poly.pdbx_strand_id
1 'polypeptide(L)'
;MQQQVFQRLLIQLHIQDHKATKMKNILILIALVFNLTSCLSQDINNKNMDINNTELFKTVLNVRVGLFKRLKAINQLDLSNSKEIVNELIKILNRQKTDPIPDLIDSDPVADERIIDLHIIGLLNKLKNTTENSRISVLVSKAIPFIREYDDERKIDAKIIKSINNKEVFSNIISLTRINDPVIIENAVVVLNNLKFPNAPVSGDVSFMLPPTRFKFKFSYLKDEMDLYVNKSEGKIQLSEGVKKFVESNNIQRANDNEFVEYESSLIEVLEKNISDIFDYYIEGNKIIICTHIESAKKWQNWWDVNKEKF
;
A
#
# COMPACT_ATOMS: atom_id res chain seq x y z
N MET A 1 30.35 18.02 -34.74
CA MET A 1 28.99 18.08 -35.32
C MET A 1 27.86 18.00 -34.26
N GLN A 2 28.12 18.27 -32.97
CA GLN A 2 27.07 18.40 -31.93
C GLN A 2 26.96 19.81 -31.33
N GLN A 3 27.92 20.71 -31.56
CA GLN A 3 27.85 22.10 -31.09
C GLN A 3 27.04 23.07 -31.98
N GLN A 4 26.78 22.72 -33.24
CA GLN A 4 25.96 23.57 -34.14
C GLN A 4 24.45 23.33 -34.01
N VAL A 5 24.02 22.23 -33.37
CA VAL A 5 22.60 21.95 -33.08
C VAL A 5 22.13 22.76 -31.88
N PHE A 6 23.00 22.99 -30.89
CA PHE A 6 22.66 23.73 -29.67
C PHE A 6 22.48 25.25 -29.91
N GLN A 7 23.26 25.85 -30.83
CA GLN A 7 23.09 27.26 -31.21
C GLN A 7 21.82 27.52 -32.04
N ARG A 8 21.30 26.52 -32.78
CA ARG A 8 20.01 26.65 -33.49
C ARG A 8 18.80 26.54 -32.55
N LEU A 9 18.93 25.83 -31.42
CA LEU A 9 17.88 25.75 -30.39
C LEU A 9 17.73 27.08 -29.62
N LEU A 10 18.83 27.77 -29.32
CA LEU A 10 18.80 29.03 -28.57
C LEU A 10 18.25 30.22 -29.39
N ILE A 11 18.42 30.23 -30.72
CA ILE A 11 17.83 31.27 -31.59
C ILE A 11 16.32 31.03 -31.81
N GLN A 12 15.84 29.78 -31.79
CA GLN A 12 14.40 29.50 -31.83
C GLN A 12 13.67 29.86 -30.52
N LEU A 13 14.37 29.83 -29.38
CA LEU A 13 13.82 30.27 -28.09
C LEU A 13 13.68 31.80 -27.99
N HIS A 14 14.47 32.58 -28.72
CA HIS A 14 14.41 34.04 -28.66
C HIS A 14 13.38 34.68 -29.62
N ILE A 15 12.85 33.94 -30.59
CA ILE A 15 11.83 34.42 -31.53
C ILE A 15 10.39 34.12 -31.05
N GLN A 16 10.22 33.31 -30.00
CA GLN A 16 8.90 32.99 -29.42
C GLN A 16 8.38 34.00 -28.37
N ASP A 17 9.18 34.98 -27.95
CA ASP A 17 8.80 35.91 -26.88
C ASP A 17 7.73 36.95 -27.28
N HIS A 18 7.50 37.20 -28.58
CA HIS A 18 6.42 38.10 -29.02
C HIS A 18 5.07 37.42 -29.26
N LYS A 19 5.01 36.07 -29.31
CA LYS A 19 3.74 35.32 -29.32
C LYS A 19 3.28 34.92 -27.92
N ALA A 20 4.17 34.94 -26.93
CA ALA A 20 3.89 34.60 -25.54
C ALA A 20 2.88 35.54 -24.86
N THR A 21 2.81 36.83 -25.24
CA THR A 21 1.91 37.80 -24.58
C THR A 21 0.45 37.63 -25.00
N LYS A 22 0.18 37.30 -26.29
CA LYS A 22 -1.18 36.97 -26.74
C LYS A 22 -1.66 35.61 -26.22
N MET A 23 -0.76 34.64 -26.11
CA MET A 23 -1.07 33.31 -25.55
C MET A 23 -1.28 33.36 -24.03
N LYS A 24 -0.53 34.19 -23.29
CA LYS A 24 -0.75 34.44 -21.86
C LYS A 24 -2.11 35.07 -21.58
N ASN A 25 -2.56 36.03 -22.40
CA ASN A 25 -3.88 36.62 -22.21
C ASN A 25 -5.03 35.62 -22.49
N ILE A 26 -4.84 34.69 -23.43
CA ILE A 26 -5.81 33.61 -23.70
C ILE A 26 -5.78 32.55 -22.59
N LEU A 27 -4.61 32.18 -22.08
CA LEU A 27 -4.46 31.25 -20.94
C LEU A 27 -5.01 31.82 -19.63
N ILE A 28 -4.85 33.12 -19.39
CA ILE A 28 -5.46 33.81 -18.24
C ILE A 28 -6.98 33.87 -18.39
N LEU A 29 -7.52 34.07 -19.59
CA LEU A 29 -8.96 34.05 -19.83
C LEU A 29 -9.55 32.64 -19.65
N ILE A 30 -8.85 31.59 -20.09
CA ILE A 30 -9.25 30.18 -19.89
C ILE A 30 -9.16 29.81 -18.40
N ALA A 31 -8.12 30.24 -17.69
CA ALA A 31 -7.98 30.03 -16.25
C ALA A 31 -9.04 30.79 -15.43
N LEU A 32 -9.48 31.97 -15.88
CA LEU A 32 -10.60 32.72 -15.28
C LEU A 32 -11.96 32.07 -15.58
N VAL A 33 -12.18 31.52 -16.77
CA VAL A 33 -13.41 30.75 -17.09
C VAL A 33 -13.45 29.43 -16.32
N PHE A 34 -12.31 28.76 -16.10
CA PHE A 34 -12.22 27.58 -15.23
C PHE A 34 -12.39 27.94 -13.75
N ASN A 35 -11.89 29.09 -13.29
CA ASN A 35 -12.09 29.53 -11.90
C ASN A 35 -13.48 30.10 -11.62
N LEU A 36 -14.16 30.66 -12.62
CA LEU A 36 -15.55 31.10 -12.48
C LEU A 36 -16.54 29.93 -12.55
N THR A 37 -16.21 28.84 -13.27
CA THR A 37 -17.00 27.60 -13.23
C THR A 37 -16.69 26.74 -11.99
N SER A 38 -15.50 26.87 -11.38
CA SER A 38 -15.20 26.28 -10.07
C SER A 38 -15.77 27.07 -8.89
N CYS A 39 -16.01 28.38 -9.03
CA CYS A 39 -16.76 29.18 -8.04
C CYS A 39 -18.28 29.18 -8.23
N LEU A 40 -18.82 28.87 -9.42
CA LEU A 40 -20.26 28.67 -9.62
C LEU A 40 -20.75 27.25 -9.25
N SER A 41 -19.87 26.40 -8.70
CA SER A 41 -20.22 25.08 -8.16
C SER A 41 -20.13 25.00 -6.63
N GLN A 42 -19.96 26.14 -5.94
CA GLN A 42 -20.01 26.22 -4.47
C GLN A 42 -21.35 26.75 -3.93
N ASP A 43 -22.41 26.63 -4.72
CA ASP A 43 -23.79 26.61 -4.24
C ASP A 43 -24.44 25.26 -4.59
N ILE A 44 -23.71 24.17 -4.36
CA ILE A 44 -24.37 22.89 -4.11
C ILE A 44 -24.92 23.01 -2.69
N ASN A 45 -26.13 23.57 -2.62
CA ASN A 45 -27.10 23.14 -1.65
C ASN A 45 -26.90 21.65 -1.43
N ASN A 46 -26.51 21.30 -0.21
CA ASN A 46 -26.35 19.96 0.30
C ASN A 46 -27.75 19.30 0.34
N LYS A 47 -28.35 19.13 -0.83
CA LYS A 47 -29.37 18.14 -1.05
C LYS A 47 -28.60 16.84 -1.09
N ASN A 48 -28.67 16.10 0.01
CA ASN A 48 -28.62 14.65 -0.05
C ASN A 48 -29.65 14.23 -1.10
N MET A 49 -29.25 14.18 -2.37
CA MET A 49 -29.91 13.29 -3.30
C MET A 49 -29.61 11.91 -2.73
N ASP A 50 -30.65 11.22 -2.27
CA ASP A 50 -30.60 9.80 -2.01
C ASP A 50 -30.20 9.12 -3.34
N ILE A 51 -28.89 9.00 -3.59
CA ILE A 51 -28.38 8.21 -4.70
C ILE A 51 -28.79 6.80 -4.37
N ASN A 52 -29.74 6.26 -5.14
CA ASN A 52 -30.23 4.92 -4.88
C ASN A 52 -29.12 3.89 -5.16
N ASN A 53 -29.21 2.73 -4.49
CA ASN A 53 -28.23 1.64 -4.65
C ASN A 53 -28.02 1.23 -6.12
N THR A 54 -29.02 1.39 -6.98
CA THR A 54 -28.92 1.07 -8.41
C THR A 54 -27.85 1.91 -9.13
N GLU A 55 -27.78 3.22 -8.88
CA GLU A 55 -26.73 4.09 -9.46
C GLU A 55 -25.35 3.79 -8.87
N LEU A 56 -25.29 3.49 -7.57
CA LEU A 56 -24.05 3.10 -6.91
C LEU A 56 -23.50 1.79 -7.51
N PHE A 57 -24.33 0.76 -7.67
CA PHE A 57 -23.92 -0.50 -8.29
C PHE A 57 -23.45 -0.31 -9.74
N LYS A 58 -24.15 0.51 -10.54
CA LYS A 58 -23.69 0.87 -11.89
C LYS A 58 -22.31 1.53 -11.88
N THR A 59 -22.07 2.40 -10.91
CA THR A 59 -20.77 3.06 -10.73
C THR A 59 -19.68 2.03 -10.41
N VAL A 60 -19.94 1.12 -9.48
CA VAL A 60 -18.99 0.08 -9.06
C VAL A 60 -18.69 -0.93 -10.17
N LEU A 61 -19.69 -1.29 -10.99
CA LEU A 61 -19.53 -2.23 -12.10
C LEU A 61 -18.72 -1.65 -13.27
N ASN A 62 -18.71 -0.34 -13.44
CA ASN A 62 -18.06 0.30 -14.58
C ASN A 62 -16.55 0.41 -14.34
N VAL A 63 -15.78 -0.53 -14.91
CA VAL A 63 -14.31 -0.58 -14.84
C VAL A 63 -13.60 0.64 -15.43
N ARG A 64 -14.29 1.48 -16.22
CA ARG A 64 -13.74 2.74 -16.73
C ARG A 64 -13.80 3.88 -15.70
N VAL A 65 -14.54 3.70 -14.62
CA VAL A 65 -14.58 4.64 -13.50
C VAL A 65 -13.38 4.35 -12.60
N GLY A 66 -12.60 5.38 -12.29
CA GLY A 66 -11.41 5.25 -11.43
C GLY A 66 -11.73 4.70 -10.04
N LEU A 67 -10.73 4.04 -9.44
CA LEU A 67 -10.83 3.32 -8.17
C LEU A 67 -11.45 4.18 -7.06
N PHE A 68 -10.96 5.40 -6.84
CA PHE A 68 -11.51 6.32 -5.83
C PHE A 68 -13.04 6.50 -5.92
N LYS A 69 -13.58 6.73 -7.12
CA LYS A 69 -15.03 6.94 -7.31
C LYS A 69 -15.83 5.67 -7.04
N ARG A 70 -15.30 4.52 -7.44
CA ARG A 70 -15.94 3.21 -7.19
C ARG A 70 -15.95 2.88 -5.70
N LEU A 71 -14.86 3.16 -4.99
CA LEU A 71 -14.79 2.97 -3.53
C LEU A 71 -15.70 3.95 -2.78
N LYS A 72 -15.81 5.20 -3.23
CA LYS A 72 -16.82 6.13 -2.69
C LYS A 72 -18.23 5.56 -2.86
N ALA A 73 -18.55 4.99 -4.03
CA ALA A 73 -19.85 4.38 -4.25
C ALA A 73 -20.09 3.17 -3.34
N ILE A 74 -19.09 2.30 -3.16
CA ILE A 74 -19.14 1.16 -2.22
C ILE A 74 -19.46 1.62 -0.80
N ASN A 75 -18.80 2.68 -0.32
CA ASN A 75 -19.02 3.21 1.03
C ASN A 75 -20.39 3.89 1.23
N GLN A 76 -21.07 4.25 0.14
CA GLN A 76 -22.39 4.88 0.15
C GLN A 76 -23.55 3.88 0.01
N LEU A 77 -23.27 2.60 -0.25
CA LEU A 77 -24.31 1.58 -0.39
C LEU A 77 -25.11 1.44 0.91
N ASP A 78 -26.43 1.61 0.83
CA ASP A 78 -27.33 1.30 1.92
C ASP A 78 -27.50 -0.21 2.01
N LEU A 79 -27.21 -0.79 3.18
CA LEU A 79 -27.22 -2.22 3.46
C LEU A 79 -28.54 -2.75 4.07
N SER A 80 -29.57 -1.90 4.18
CA SER A 80 -30.86 -2.22 4.80
C SER A 80 -31.61 -3.39 4.14
N ASN A 81 -31.58 -3.50 2.81
CA ASN A 81 -32.26 -4.55 2.02
C ASN A 81 -31.36 -5.75 1.70
N SER A 82 -30.99 -6.52 2.73
CA SER A 82 -29.88 -7.49 2.69
C SER A 82 -29.89 -8.50 1.53
N LYS A 83 -31.03 -9.07 1.14
CA LYS A 83 -31.07 -10.15 0.12
C LYS A 83 -30.78 -9.68 -1.30
N GLU A 84 -31.40 -8.58 -1.74
CA GLU A 84 -31.18 -8.02 -3.08
C GLU A 84 -29.75 -7.50 -3.22
N ILE A 85 -29.24 -6.85 -2.16
CA ILE A 85 -27.89 -6.32 -2.10
C ILE A 85 -26.86 -7.44 -2.21
N VAL A 86 -27.03 -8.55 -1.48
CA VAL A 86 -26.13 -9.71 -1.58
C VAL A 86 -26.02 -10.19 -3.03
N ASN A 87 -27.14 -10.30 -3.75
CA ASN A 87 -27.11 -10.75 -5.15
C ASN A 87 -26.37 -9.77 -6.06
N GLU A 88 -26.55 -8.46 -5.88
CA GLU A 88 -25.83 -7.43 -6.66
C GLU A 88 -24.34 -7.40 -6.33
N LEU A 89 -23.95 -7.55 -5.06
CA LEU A 89 -22.55 -7.67 -4.66
C LEU A 89 -21.87 -8.90 -5.27
N ILE A 90 -22.57 -10.05 -5.32
CA ILE A 90 -22.07 -11.26 -5.99
C ILE A 90 -21.92 -11.03 -7.50
N LYS A 91 -22.87 -10.34 -8.15
CA LYS A 91 -22.73 -9.96 -9.57
C LYS A 91 -21.50 -9.09 -9.81
N ILE A 92 -21.24 -8.11 -8.93
CA ILE A 92 -20.02 -7.29 -9.00
C ILE A 92 -18.78 -8.16 -8.91
N LEU A 93 -18.69 -9.10 -7.97
CA LEU A 93 -17.53 -9.98 -7.83
C LEU A 93 -17.25 -10.87 -9.06
N ASN A 94 -18.28 -11.12 -9.87
CA ASN A 94 -18.24 -11.92 -11.09
C ASN A 94 -18.24 -11.07 -12.37
N ARG A 95 -18.05 -9.75 -12.26
CA ARG A 95 -17.94 -8.84 -13.40
C ARG A 95 -16.76 -9.20 -14.30
N GLN A 96 -16.85 -8.82 -15.58
CA GLN A 96 -15.70 -8.83 -16.46
C GLN A 96 -14.67 -7.83 -15.95
N LYS A 97 -13.48 -8.33 -15.63
CA LYS A 97 -12.36 -7.52 -15.14
C LYS A 97 -11.54 -6.99 -16.31
N THR A 98 -10.89 -5.87 -16.08
CA THR A 98 -9.95 -5.28 -17.03
C THR A 98 -8.75 -6.21 -17.21
N ASP A 99 -8.30 -6.37 -18.45
CA ASP A 99 -7.04 -7.08 -18.72
C ASP A 99 -5.84 -6.26 -18.19
N PRO A 100 -4.72 -6.91 -17.84
CA PRO A 100 -3.48 -6.20 -17.54
C PRO A 100 -3.11 -5.31 -18.71
N ILE A 101 -2.79 -4.05 -18.45
CA ILE A 101 -2.24 -3.14 -19.46
C ILE A 101 -0.72 -3.11 -19.25
N PRO A 102 0.09 -3.68 -20.16
CA PRO A 102 1.54 -3.59 -20.06
C PRO A 102 1.99 -2.12 -20.04
N ASP A 103 3.10 -1.85 -19.35
CA ASP A 103 3.85 -0.58 -19.40
C ASP A 103 3.19 0.68 -18.79
N LEU A 104 2.06 0.57 -18.09
CA LEU A 104 1.57 1.64 -17.22
C LEU A 104 2.20 1.56 -15.83
N ILE A 105 3.27 2.33 -15.63
CA ILE A 105 3.97 2.46 -14.33
C ILE A 105 3.05 3.11 -13.28
N ASP A 106 2.09 3.93 -13.71
CA ASP A 106 1.29 4.80 -12.83
C ASP A 106 -0.10 4.25 -12.47
N SER A 107 -0.52 3.12 -13.05
CA SER A 107 -1.85 2.53 -12.82
C SER A 107 -1.84 1.03 -13.12
N ASP A 108 -2.13 0.22 -12.10
CA ASP A 108 -2.37 -1.22 -12.26
C ASP A 108 -3.89 -1.48 -12.18
N PRO A 109 -4.60 -1.60 -13.32
CA PRO A 109 -6.03 -1.85 -13.32
C PRO A 109 -6.38 -3.21 -12.69
N VAL A 110 -5.45 -4.18 -12.66
CA VAL A 110 -5.69 -5.47 -12.01
C VAL A 110 -5.65 -5.30 -10.50
N ALA A 111 -4.77 -4.45 -9.98
CA ALA A 111 -4.72 -4.10 -8.57
C ALA A 111 -5.98 -3.36 -8.12
N ASP A 112 -6.46 -2.41 -8.92
CA ASP A 112 -7.74 -1.72 -8.67
C ASP A 112 -8.89 -2.72 -8.54
N GLU A 113 -8.99 -3.71 -9.45
CA GLU A 113 -10.04 -4.72 -9.38
C GLU A 113 -9.90 -5.64 -8.14
N ARG A 114 -8.69 -5.93 -7.66
CA ARG A 114 -8.46 -6.70 -6.42
C ARG A 114 -8.93 -5.92 -5.18
N ILE A 115 -8.61 -4.62 -5.11
CA ILE A 115 -9.09 -3.76 -4.03
C ILE A 115 -10.62 -3.71 -4.01
N ILE A 116 -11.24 -3.54 -5.18
CA ILE A 116 -12.71 -3.55 -5.29
C ILE A 116 -13.26 -4.90 -4.81
N ASP A 117 -12.70 -6.02 -5.28
CA ASP A 117 -13.14 -7.36 -4.87
C ASP A 117 -13.10 -7.52 -3.35
N LEU A 118 -12.01 -7.13 -2.70
CA LEU A 118 -11.89 -7.29 -1.25
C LEU A 118 -12.87 -6.42 -0.48
N HIS A 119 -13.11 -5.18 -0.92
CA HIS A 119 -14.14 -4.31 -0.32
C HIS A 119 -15.54 -4.91 -0.44
N ILE A 120 -15.87 -5.50 -1.59
CA ILE A 120 -17.16 -6.16 -1.80
C ILE A 120 -17.30 -7.40 -0.90
N ILE A 121 -16.24 -8.21 -0.77
CA ILE A 121 -16.22 -9.33 0.19
C ILE A 121 -16.41 -8.82 1.64
N GLY A 122 -15.79 -7.69 1.99
CA GLY A 122 -16.01 -7.02 3.27
C GLY A 122 -17.47 -6.64 3.51
N LEU A 123 -18.17 -6.09 2.51
CA LEU A 123 -19.59 -5.79 2.59
C LEU A 123 -20.46 -7.05 2.72
N LEU A 124 -20.14 -8.12 1.99
CA LEU A 124 -20.84 -9.40 2.12
C LEU A 124 -20.76 -9.94 3.56
N ASN A 125 -19.59 -9.83 4.20
CA ASN A 125 -19.43 -10.26 5.60
C ASN A 125 -20.26 -9.39 6.57
N LYS A 126 -20.39 -8.07 6.33
CA LYS A 126 -21.30 -7.21 7.11
C LYS A 126 -22.77 -7.67 6.99
N LEU A 127 -23.13 -8.25 5.85
CA LEU A 127 -24.44 -8.87 5.59
C LEU A 127 -24.53 -10.34 6.05
N LYS A 128 -23.55 -10.83 6.82
CA LYS A 128 -23.44 -12.23 7.29
C LYS A 128 -23.33 -13.26 6.16
N ASN A 129 -22.89 -12.85 4.97
CA ASN A 129 -22.57 -13.75 3.87
C ASN A 129 -21.05 -13.96 3.80
N THR A 130 -20.61 -15.21 4.02
CA THR A 130 -19.20 -15.61 4.04
C THR A 130 -18.78 -16.46 2.84
N THR A 131 -19.64 -16.60 1.81
CA THR A 131 -19.42 -17.56 0.71
C THR A 131 -18.15 -17.27 -0.09
N GLU A 132 -17.71 -16.01 -0.09
CA GLU A 132 -16.55 -15.53 -0.85
C GLU A 132 -15.27 -15.42 0.00
N ASN A 133 -15.29 -15.81 1.28
CA ASN A 133 -14.14 -15.66 2.19
C ASN A 133 -12.90 -16.43 1.72
N SER A 134 -13.09 -17.54 0.99
CA SER A 134 -12.00 -18.32 0.41
C SER A 134 -11.20 -17.57 -0.67
N ARG A 135 -11.76 -16.52 -1.29
CA ARG A 135 -11.05 -15.70 -2.28
C ARG A 135 -10.04 -14.75 -1.65
N ILE A 136 -10.20 -14.41 -0.37
CA ILE A 136 -9.37 -13.39 0.29
C ILE A 136 -7.89 -13.77 0.24
N SER A 137 -7.52 -15.03 0.52
CA SER A 137 -6.12 -15.45 0.46
C SER A 137 -5.55 -15.42 -0.97
N VAL A 138 -6.39 -15.63 -1.98
CA VAL A 138 -5.98 -15.52 -3.40
C VAL A 138 -5.75 -14.06 -3.80
N LEU A 139 -6.51 -13.13 -3.23
CA LEU A 139 -6.29 -11.69 -3.43
C LEU A 139 -4.99 -11.27 -2.75
N VAL A 140 -4.82 -11.62 -1.47
CA VAL A 140 -3.62 -11.31 -0.69
C VAL A 140 -2.36 -11.85 -1.36
N SER A 141 -2.37 -13.09 -1.89
CA SER A 141 -1.19 -13.66 -2.55
C SER A 141 -0.74 -12.88 -3.79
N LYS A 142 -1.60 -12.04 -4.37
CA LYS A 142 -1.35 -11.26 -5.59
C LYS A 142 -1.26 -9.75 -5.35
N ALA A 143 -1.36 -9.31 -4.09
CA ALA A 143 -1.29 -7.89 -3.75
C ALA A 143 0.06 -7.29 -4.16
N ILE A 144 0.08 -5.98 -4.42
CA ILE A 144 1.30 -5.25 -4.79
C ILE A 144 1.65 -4.16 -3.75
N PRO A 145 2.94 -3.83 -3.60
CA PRO A 145 3.40 -2.87 -2.59
C PRO A 145 3.02 -1.41 -2.86
N PHE A 146 2.67 -1.06 -4.10
CA PHE A 146 2.37 0.32 -4.47
C PHE A 146 1.24 0.46 -5.51
N ILE A 147 0.26 1.31 -5.19
CA ILE A 147 -0.82 1.80 -6.03
C ILE A 147 -0.93 3.31 -5.80
N ARG A 148 -0.80 4.10 -6.87
CA ARG A 148 -0.72 5.57 -6.80
C ARG A 148 -1.83 6.25 -5.99
N GLU A 149 -3.07 5.73 -6.04
CA GLU A 149 -4.21 6.32 -5.32
C GLU A 149 -4.28 5.93 -3.84
N TYR A 150 -3.49 4.94 -3.40
CA TYR A 150 -3.74 4.19 -2.16
C TYR A 150 -2.50 3.78 -1.37
N ASP A 151 -1.31 4.10 -1.88
CA ASP A 151 -0.01 3.65 -1.39
C ASP A 151 0.08 2.11 -1.43
N ASP A 152 -0.05 1.40 -0.33
CA ASP A 152 0.19 -0.06 -0.25
C ASP A 152 -1.13 -0.86 -0.20
N GLU A 153 -1.39 -1.69 -1.23
CA GLU A 153 -2.56 -2.58 -1.31
C GLU A 153 -2.69 -3.43 -0.04
N ARG A 154 -1.58 -3.97 0.45
CA ARG A 154 -1.53 -4.91 1.58
C ARG A 154 -1.99 -4.25 2.88
N LYS A 155 -1.71 -2.96 3.06
CA LYS A 155 -2.16 -2.19 4.23
C LYS A 155 -3.67 -1.94 4.19
N ILE A 156 -4.27 -1.81 3.00
CA ILE A 156 -5.71 -1.67 2.83
C ILE A 156 -6.40 -3.01 3.05
N ASP A 157 -5.83 -4.07 2.47
CA ASP A 157 -6.32 -5.42 2.64
C ASP A 157 -6.43 -5.79 4.11
N ALA A 158 -5.38 -5.51 4.89
CA ALA A 158 -5.38 -5.72 6.32
C ALA A 158 -6.53 -5.00 7.04
N LYS A 159 -6.89 -3.77 6.66
CA LYS A 159 -8.03 -3.05 7.28
C LYS A 159 -9.35 -3.76 7.04
N ILE A 160 -9.59 -4.24 5.81
CA ILE A 160 -10.83 -4.93 5.45
C ILE A 160 -10.88 -6.30 6.11
N ILE A 161 -9.79 -7.06 6.02
CA ILE A 161 -9.65 -8.40 6.62
C ILE A 161 -9.84 -8.33 8.14
N LYS A 162 -9.28 -7.31 8.80
CA LYS A 162 -9.51 -7.06 10.22
C LYS A 162 -10.99 -6.83 10.54
N SER A 163 -11.71 -6.09 9.69
CA SER A 163 -13.14 -5.82 9.88
C SER A 163 -14.03 -7.05 9.68
N ILE A 164 -13.58 -8.01 8.87
CA ILE A 164 -14.26 -9.30 8.68
C ILE A 164 -14.16 -10.16 9.95
N ASN A 165 -13.02 -10.09 10.66
CA ASN A 165 -12.78 -10.76 11.95
C ASN A 165 -13.19 -12.24 11.95
N ASN A 166 -12.69 -13.00 10.98
CA ASN A 166 -13.03 -14.41 10.79
C ASN A 166 -11.79 -15.30 10.90
N LYS A 167 -11.86 -16.30 11.79
CA LYS A 167 -10.78 -17.26 12.07
C LYS A 167 -10.27 -17.99 10.82
N GLU A 168 -11.18 -18.44 9.95
CA GLU A 168 -10.83 -19.18 8.73
C GLU A 168 -10.04 -18.28 7.76
N VAL A 169 -10.46 -17.03 7.61
CA VAL A 169 -9.75 -16.03 6.79
C VAL A 169 -8.32 -15.83 7.31
N PHE A 170 -8.15 -15.67 8.62
CA PHE A 170 -6.83 -15.53 9.22
C PHE A 170 -5.97 -16.79 9.02
N SER A 171 -6.55 -17.98 9.21
CA SER A 171 -5.87 -19.26 8.98
C SER A 171 -5.40 -19.40 7.52
N ASN A 172 -6.21 -18.97 6.56
CA ASN A 172 -5.89 -19.06 5.14
C ASN A 172 -4.74 -18.11 4.78
N ILE A 173 -4.69 -16.91 5.35
CA ILE A 173 -3.58 -15.97 5.16
C ILE A 173 -2.30 -16.51 5.82
N ILE A 174 -2.38 -17.05 7.04
CA ILE A 174 -1.23 -17.70 7.70
C ILE A 174 -0.71 -18.85 6.84
N SER A 175 -1.59 -19.61 6.18
CA SER A 175 -1.19 -20.72 5.32
C SER A 175 -0.39 -20.28 4.09
N LEU A 176 -0.60 -19.06 3.58
CA LEU A 176 0.21 -18.49 2.50
C LEU A 176 1.68 -18.35 2.89
N THR A 177 1.97 -18.11 4.18
CA THR A 177 3.34 -17.99 4.68
C THR A 177 4.16 -19.29 4.60
N ARG A 178 3.51 -20.42 4.30
CA ARG A 178 4.14 -21.74 4.10
C ARG A 178 4.47 -22.03 2.63
N ILE A 179 4.00 -21.21 1.70
CA ILE A 179 4.23 -21.39 0.27
C ILE A 179 5.67 -21.02 -0.06
N ASN A 180 6.32 -21.82 -0.91
CA ASN A 180 7.70 -21.56 -1.34
C ASN A 180 7.77 -20.51 -2.48
N ASP A 181 7.16 -19.35 -2.24
CA ASP A 181 7.20 -18.20 -3.14
C ASP A 181 7.46 -16.94 -2.28
N PRO A 182 8.62 -16.27 -2.43
CA PRO A 182 8.97 -15.11 -1.63
C PRO A 182 7.96 -13.96 -1.72
N VAL A 183 7.34 -13.73 -2.88
CA VAL A 183 6.38 -12.63 -3.08
C VAL A 183 5.09 -12.92 -2.32
N ILE A 184 4.60 -14.17 -2.39
CA ILE A 184 3.41 -14.58 -1.65
C ILE A 184 3.65 -14.52 -0.15
N ILE A 185 4.83 -14.94 0.32
CA ILE A 185 5.22 -14.85 1.73
C ILE A 185 5.23 -13.39 2.18
N GLU A 186 5.91 -12.50 1.45
CA GLU A 186 5.97 -11.08 1.76
C GLU A 186 4.57 -10.48 1.87
N ASN A 187 3.72 -10.69 0.86
CA ASN A 187 2.36 -10.17 0.87
C ASN A 187 1.56 -10.62 2.09
N ALA A 188 1.62 -11.92 2.42
CA ALA A 188 0.94 -12.46 3.58
C ALA A 188 1.47 -11.86 4.89
N VAL A 189 2.78 -11.77 5.04
CA VAL A 189 3.43 -11.22 6.24
C VAL A 189 3.08 -9.74 6.43
N VAL A 190 3.18 -8.92 5.37
CA VAL A 190 2.84 -7.49 5.46
C VAL A 190 1.37 -7.31 5.84
N VAL A 191 0.45 -8.09 5.28
CA VAL A 191 -0.96 -8.07 5.69
C VAL A 191 -1.08 -8.42 7.18
N LEU A 192 -0.46 -9.52 7.63
CA LEU A 192 -0.53 -9.97 9.03
C LEU A 192 0.01 -8.92 10.01
N ASN A 193 1.13 -8.27 9.69
CA ASN A 193 1.73 -7.20 10.50
C ASN A 193 0.78 -6.01 10.65
N ASN A 194 -0.04 -5.76 9.63
CA ASN A 194 -1.01 -4.66 9.61
C ASN A 194 -2.39 -5.02 10.21
N LEU A 195 -2.67 -6.28 10.55
CA LEU A 195 -3.90 -6.68 11.26
C LEU A 195 -3.92 -6.18 12.71
N LYS A 196 -2.74 -5.89 13.28
CA LYS A 196 -2.55 -5.46 14.68
C LYS A 196 -3.18 -6.44 15.67
N PHE A 197 -2.84 -7.72 15.52
CA PHE A 197 -3.22 -8.74 16.50
C PHE A 197 -2.55 -8.47 17.85
N PRO A 198 -3.22 -8.81 18.97
CA PRO A 198 -2.60 -8.69 20.29
C PRO A 198 -1.40 -9.63 20.38
N ASN A 199 -0.29 -9.13 20.93
CA ASN A 199 0.97 -9.88 21.05
C ASN A 199 1.45 -10.46 19.71
N ALA A 200 1.31 -9.69 18.61
CA ALA A 200 1.87 -10.08 17.31
C ALA A 200 3.36 -10.49 17.46
N PRO A 201 3.81 -11.55 16.78
CA PRO A 201 5.13 -12.12 17.02
C PRO A 201 6.25 -11.32 16.37
N VAL A 202 5.90 -10.40 15.48
CA VAL A 202 6.79 -9.55 14.69
C VAL A 202 6.15 -8.18 14.56
N SER A 203 6.99 -7.16 14.42
CA SER A 203 6.62 -5.75 14.39
C SER A 203 5.88 -5.30 15.66
N GLY A 204 6.15 -4.07 16.14
CA GLY A 204 5.46 -3.55 17.31
C GLY A 204 6.26 -2.50 18.05
N ASP A 205 5.69 -2.01 19.15
CA ASP A 205 6.33 -0.97 19.96
C ASP A 205 7.65 -1.45 20.57
N VAL A 206 8.74 -0.74 20.24
CA VAL A 206 10.10 -1.01 20.75
C VAL A 206 10.62 0.11 21.66
N SER A 207 9.77 1.07 22.03
CA SER A 207 10.14 2.21 22.88
C SER A 207 10.61 1.82 24.28
N PHE A 208 10.22 0.64 24.76
CA PHE A 208 10.72 0.11 26.04
C PHE A 208 12.15 -0.43 25.96
N MET A 209 12.68 -0.70 24.77
CA MET A 209 14.03 -1.25 24.54
C MET A 209 15.02 -0.22 24.02
N LEU A 210 14.53 0.76 23.26
CA LEU A 210 15.35 1.76 22.58
C LEU A 210 14.98 3.17 23.07
N PRO A 211 15.97 4.06 23.26
CA PRO A 211 15.68 5.43 23.62
C PRO A 211 15.06 6.20 22.44
N PRO A 212 14.27 7.26 22.69
CA PRO A 212 13.73 8.13 21.64
C PRO A 212 14.78 9.06 21.04
N THR A 213 16.06 8.92 21.41
CA THR A 213 17.18 9.69 20.89
C THR A 213 17.22 9.63 19.37
N ARG A 214 17.35 10.80 18.75
CA ARG A 214 17.48 10.94 17.30
C ARG A 214 18.95 10.86 16.90
N PHE A 215 19.20 10.22 15.76
CA PHE A 215 20.52 10.08 15.17
C PHE A 215 20.47 10.62 13.75
N LYS A 216 21.57 11.25 13.34
CA LYS A 216 21.80 11.54 11.93
C LYS A 216 22.32 10.26 11.26
N PHE A 217 21.52 9.71 10.34
CA PHE A 217 21.89 8.58 9.50
C PHE A 217 22.46 9.09 8.18
N LYS A 218 23.51 8.41 7.70
CA LYS A 218 24.19 8.71 6.44
C LYS A 218 24.72 7.43 5.83
N PHE A 219 24.17 7.00 4.71
CA PHE A 219 24.57 5.77 4.02
C PHE A 219 24.29 5.86 2.52
N SER A 220 24.99 5.03 1.74
CA SER A 220 24.77 4.92 0.29
C SER A 220 24.29 3.53 -0.12
N TYR A 221 24.48 2.52 0.74
CA TYR A 221 24.10 1.13 0.48
C TYR A 221 23.35 0.50 1.65
N LEU A 222 22.57 -0.54 1.35
CA LEU A 222 21.80 -1.29 2.35
C LEU A 222 22.68 -1.87 3.46
N LYS A 223 23.89 -2.35 3.14
CA LYS A 223 24.81 -2.87 4.16
C LYS A 223 25.21 -1.78 5.16
N ASP A 224 25.58 -0.60 4.67
CA ASP A 224 25.96 0.52 5.51
C ASP A 224 24.80 0.95 6.41
N GLU A 225 23.58 0.97 5.85
CA GLU A 225 22.35 1.25 6.58
C GLU A 225 22.13 0.27 7.74
N MET A 226 22.21 -1.04 7.48
CA MET A 226 22.02 -2.07 8.52
C MET A 226 23.12 -2.03 9.58
N ASP A 227 24.38 -1.86 9.18
CA ASP A 227 25.53 -1.73 10.09
C ASP A 227 25.37 -0.50 11.00
N LEU A 228 24.84 0.62 10.47
CA LEU A 228 24.52 1.81 11.25
C LEU A 228 23.44 1.54 12.30
N TYR A 229 22.35 0.85 11.94
CA TYR A 229 21.28 0.54 12.91
C TYR A 229 21.80 -0.32 14.06
N VAL A 230 22.61 -1.35 13.77
CA VAL A 230 23.26 -2.18 14.80
C VAL A 230 24.18 -1.35 15.68
N ASN A 231 25.08 -0.56 15.10
CA ASN A 231 26.06 0.23 15.85
C ASN A 231 25.40 1.30 16.74
N LYS A 232 24.39 2.02 16.22
CA LYS A 232 23.66 3.05 16.98
C LYS A 232 22.81 2.49 18.11
N SER A 233 22.47 1.19 18.05
CA SER A 233 21.67 0.53 19.07
C SER A 233 22.46 0.09 20.31
N GLU A 234 23.79 0.24 20.30
CA GLU A 234 24.67 -0.21 21.39
C GLU A 234 24.47 -1.70 21.76
N GLY A 235 24.22 -2.53 20.74
CA GLY A 235 24.03 -3.98 20.90
C GLY A 235 22.60 -4.43 21.19
N LYS A 236 21.62 -3.52 21.19
CA LYS A 236 20.19 -3.85 21.34
C LYS A 236 19.57 -4.40 20.06
N ILE A 237 20.06 -3.99 18.90
CA ILE A 237 19.62 -4.48 17.58
C ILE A 237 20.64 -5.49 17.06
N GLN A 238 20.15 -6.59 16.49
CA GLN A 238 20.95 -7.61 15.82
C GLN A 238 20.29 -8.01 14.49
N LEU A 239 21.10 -8.34 13.49
CA LEU A 239 20.61 -8.89 12.22
C LEU A 239 20.51 -10.40 12.31
N SER A 240 19.42 -10.97 11.79
CA SER A 240 19.28 -12.41 11.59
C SER A 240 20.29 -12.93 10.56
N GLU A 241 20.50 -14.24 10.53
CA GLU A 241 21.33 -14.88 9.51
C GLU A 241 20.73 -14.71 8.10
N GLY A 242 19.40 -14.70 7.98
CA GLY A 242 18.73 -14.40 6.71
C GLY A 242 19.06 -12.99 6.20
N VAL A 243 19.01 -12.00 7.07
CA VAL A 243 19.30 -10.60 6.72
C VAL A 243 20.76 -10.42 6.34
N LYS A 244 21.70 -10.98 7.11
CA LYS A 244 23.14 -10.92 6.77
C LYS A 244 23.40 -11.46 5.37
N LYS A 245 22.89 -12.66 5.06
CA LYS A 245 23.03 -13.27 3.73
C LYS A 245 22.39 -12.43 2.63
N PHE A 246 21.20 -11.88 2.89
CA PHE A 246 20.51 -11.02 1.92
C PHE A 246 21.33 -9.77 1.61
N VAL A 247 21.83 -9.08 2.64
CA VAL A 247 22.61 -7.85 2.52
C VAL A 247 23.95 -8.10 1.82
N GLU A 248 24.63 -9.21 2.13
CA GLU A 248 25.87 -9.61 1.45
C GLU A 248 25.65 -9.90 -0.04
N SER A 249 24.54 -10.56 -0.37
CA SER A 249 24.22 -10.94 -1.75
C SER A 249 23.60 -9.80 -2.56
N ASN A 250 22.90 -8.88 -1.89
CA ASN A 250 22.11 -7.81 -2.46
C ASN A 250 22.41 -6.51 -1.70
N ASN A 251 23.62 -5.98 -1.88
CA ASN A 251 23.99 -4.70 -1.30
C ASN A 251 23.36 -3.55 -2.11
N ILE A 252 22.04 -3.42 -1.99
CA ILE A 252 21.21 -2.51 -2.78
C ILE A 252 21.73 -1.07 -2.60
N GLN A 253 21.97 -0.39 -3.72
CA GLN A 253 22.30 1.02 -3.75
C GLN A 253 21.07 1.84 -3.34
N ARG A 254 21.23 2.68 -2.32
CA ARG A 254 20.17 3.53 -1.74
C ARG A 254 20.20 4.96 -2.27
N ALA A 255 21.37 5.45 -2.65
CA ALA A 255 21.60 6.78 -3.21
C ALA A 255 22.33 6.68 -4.55
N ASN A 256 22.21 7.70 -5.42
CA ASN A 256 22.97 7.72 -6.68
C ASN A 256 24.48 7.68 -6.43
N ASP A 257 25.25 7.45 -7.49
CA ASP A 257 26.71 7.38 -7.40
C ASP A 257 27.30 8.63 -6.76
N ASN A 258 28.13 8.44 -5.73
CA ASN A 258 28.75 9.48 -4.91
C ASN A 258 27.79 10.35 -4.08
N GLU A 259 26.53 9.94 -3.93
CA GLU A 259 25.55 10.59 -3.06
C GLU A 259 25.29 9.76 -1.78
N PHE A 260 24.64 10.39 -0.81
CA PHE A 260 24.21 9.74 0.43
C PHE A 260 22.74 10.04 0.69
N VAL A 261 22.04 9.04 1.22
CA VAL A 261 20.78 9.29 1.92
C VAL A 261 21.14 9.87 3.29
N GLU A 262 20.67 11.08 3.59
CA GLU A 262 20.85 11.72 4.89
C GLU A 262 19.49 12.08 5.48
N TYR A 263 19.23 11.62 6.71
CA TYR A 263 18.06 12.03 7.48
C TYR A 263 18.34 11.90 8.98
N GLU A 264 17.50 12.57 9.77
CA GLU A 264 17.54 12.48 11.23
C GLU A 264 16.30 11.76 11.75
N SER A 265 16.49 10.68 12.49
CA SER A 265 15.39 9.86 13.03
C SER A 265 15.83 9.07 14.27
N SER A 266 14.88 8.58 15.07
CA SER A 266 15.18 7.62 16.14
C SER A 266 15.23 6.18 15.60
N LEU A 267 15.90 5.28 16.30
CA LEU A 267 15.87 3.85 15.93
C LEU A 267 14.46 3.25 16.06
N ILE A 268 13.63 3.79 16.95
CA ILE A 268 12.21 3.43 17.08
C ILE A 268 11.48 3.77 15.78
N GLU A 269 11.61 5.01 15.29
CA GLU A 269 10.99 5.45 14.04
C GLU A 269 11.47 4.63 12.84
N VAL A 270 12.77 4.32 12.77
CA VAL A 270 13.36 3.46 11.73
C VAL A 270 12.70 2.09 11.72
N LEU A 271 12.63 1.41 12.87
CA LEU A 271 12.06 0.07 12.96
C LEU A 271 10.54 0.08 12.72
N GLU A 272 9.80 1.00 13.32
CA GLU A 272 8.33 0.98 13.25
C GLU A 272 7.76 1.52 11.94
N LYS A 273 8.51 2.33 11.19
CA LYS A 273 7.99 2.99 9.98
C LYS A 273 8.75 2.68 8.70
N ASN A 274 10.06 2.45 8.76
CA ASN A 274 10.91 2.46 7.56
C ASN A 274 11.46 1.07 7.20
N ILE A 275 11.61 0.16 8.17
CA ILE A 275 12.26 -1.12 7.91
C ILE A 275 11.35 -2.12 7.18
N SER A 276 10.03 -1.99 7.40
CA SER A 276 8.97 -2.91 6.96
C SER A 276 8.86 -3.09 5.45
N ASP A 277 9.50 -2.23 4.67
CA ASP A 277 9.47 -2.30 3.21
C ASP A 277 10.36 -3.44 2.67
N ILE A 278 11.36 -3.89 3.43
CA ILE A 278 12.32 -4.91 3.00
C ILE A 278 12.51 -6.00 4.06
N PHE A 279 12.45 -5.63 5.34
CA PHE A 279 12.67 -6.52 6.46
C PHE A 279 11.61 -6.32 7.54
N ASP A 280 11.50 -7.30 8.42
CA ASP A 280 10.73 -7.21 9.65
C ASP A 280 11.66 -7.20 10.86
N TYR A 281 11.08 -7.17 12.05
CA TYR A 281 11.81 -7.44 13.27
C TYR A 281 10.93 -8.14 14.30
N TYR A 282 11.57 -8.82 15.24
CA TYR A 282 10.94 -9.37 16.44
C TYR A 282 11.84 -9.20 17.64
N ILE A 283 11.28 -9.45 18.83
CA ILE A 283 12.01 -9.36 20.08
C ILE A 283 12.35 -10.77 20.55
N GLU A 284 13.61 -11.00 20.90
CA GLU A 284 14.08 -12.27 21.45
C GLU A 284 15.05 -12.00 22.60
N GLY A 285 14.66 -12.44 23.79
CA GLY A 285 15.37 -12.06 25.02
C GLY A 285 15.36 -10.54 25.22
N ASN A 286 16.55 -9.95 25.30
CA ASN A 286 16.74 -8.51 25.47
C ASN A 286 17.20 -7.81 24.17
N LYS A 287 16.99 -8.44 23.02
CA LYS A 287 17.39 -7.93 21.70
C LYS A 287 16.22 -7.79 20.75
N ILE A 288 16.34 -6.82 19.85
CA ILE A 288 15.52 -6.67 18.65
C ILE A 288 16.28 -7.32 17.50
N ILE A 289 15.66 -8.31 16.87
CA ILE A 289 16.24 -9.05 15.75
C ILE A 289 15.57 -8.57 14.47
N ILE A 290 16.31 -7.88 13.61
CA ILE A 290 15.87 -7.57 12.24
C ILE A 290 15.94 -8.85 11.41
N CYS A 291 14.88 -9.21 10.70
CA CYS A 291 14.73 -10.47 10.01
C CYS A 291 14.10 -10.33 8.62
N THR A 292 14.24 -11.37 7.80
CA THR A 292 13.58 -11.44 6.49
C THR A 292 12.09 -11.78 6.63
N HIS A 293 11.28 -11.48 5.62
CA HIS A 293 9.87 -11.91 5.58
C HIS A 293 9.72 -13.44 5.69
N ILE A 294 10.67 -14.23 5.19
CA ILE A 294 10.67 -15.70 5.33
C ILE A 294 10.87 -16.13 6.79
N GLU A 295 11.71 -15.43 7.55
CA GLU A 295 11.89 -15.70 8.98
C GLU A 295 10.68 -15.21 9.79
N SER A 296 10.14 -14.05 9.43
CA SER A 296 8.90 -13.48 9.98
C SER A 296 7.70 -14.43 9.80
N ALA A 297 7.57 -15.02 8.61
CA ALA A 297 6.58 -16.06 8.31
C ALA A 297 6.61 -17.23 9.30
N LYS A 298 7.80 -17.73 9.66
CA LYS A 298 7.93 -18.82 10.65
C LYS A 298 7.45 -18.38 12.04
N LYS A 299 7.73 -17.14 12.44
CA LYS A 299 7.25 -16.58 13.71
C LYS A 299 5.72 -16.46 13.72
N TRP A 300 5.12 -16.03 12.61
CA TRP A 300 3.66 -16.02 12.43
C TRP A 300 3.03 -17.41 12.50
N GLN A 301 3.63 -18.41 11.86
CA GLN A 301 3.15 -19.81 11.93
C GLN A 301 3.15 -20.33 13.36
N ASN A 302 4.26 -20.17 14.08
CA ASN A 302 4.37 -20.59 15.48
C ASN A 302 3.37 -19.85 16.37
N TRP A 303 3.20 -18.55 16.15
CA TRP A 303 2.23 -17.75 16.90
C TRP A 303 0.80 -18.22 16.66
N TRP A 304 0.45 -18.54 15.42
CA TRP A 304 -0.88 -19.04 15.07
C TRP A 304 -1.17 -20.38 15.74
N ASP A 305 -0.21 -21.31 15.73
CA ASP A 305 -0.37 -22.63 16.35
C ASP A 305 -0.69 -22.54 17.85
N VAL A 306 -0.20 -21.51 18.54
CA VAL A 306 -0.46 -21.25 19.97
C VAL A 306 -1.73 -20.42 20.22
N ASN A 307 -2.10 -19.52 19.29
CA ASN A 307 -3.17 -18.54 19.54
C ASN A 307 -4.47 -18.79 18.78
N LYS A 308 -4.52 -19.71 17.82
CA LYS A 308 -5.69 -19.97 16.97
C LYS A 308 -7.00 -20.24 17.74
N GLU A 309 -6.94 -20.80 18.95
CA GLU A 309 -8.14 -21.08 19.76
C GLU A 309 -8.76 -19.82 20.40
N LYS A 310 -8.06 -18.68 20.35
CA LYS A 310 -8.56 -17.39 20.83
C LYS A 310 -9.36 -16.62 19.77
N PHE A 311 -9.48 -17.18 18.56
CA PHE A 311 -10.18 -16.63 17.40
C PHE A 311 -11.32 -17.54 16.98
#